data_AF-A0A0F8CRG5-F1
#
_entry.id   AF-A0A0F8CRG5-F1
#
_cell.length_a   1.000
_cell.length_b   1.000
_cell.length_c   1.000
_cell.angle_alpha   90.00
_cell.angle_beta   90.00
_cell.angle_gamma   90.00
#
_symmetry.space_group_name_H-M   'P 1'
#
loop_
_entity.id
_entity.type
_entity.pdbx_description
1 polymer ?
#
loop_
_entity_poly.entity_id
_entity_poly.type
_entity_poly.pdbx_seq_one_letter_code
_entity_poly.pdbx_strand_id
1 'polypeptide(L)'
;MSLISGLYPSALLRTTPLFLSAAFLRATLLLYGLWQDANTPVKYTDIDYLVFTDAARFTLSPASGTPYDRETYRYTPLLAWLLLPSVAVSSNNAAAVALFAFGKVIFAVADLLAGWFLLQVFFATFMALNITMYALYGYPFVLHTYLHHITRVDHRHNFSVYNTLLYLTSAEPSTTTFRIESVAFIPQLLLSTLLIPIAVAKRDLATSMMAQTFAFVTFNKVCTSQVRP
;
A
#
# COMPACT_ATOMS: atom_id res chain seq x y z
N MET A 1 -25.19 -11.71 -20.14
CA MET A 1 -24.45 -12.27 -18.98
C MET A 1 -22.94 -12.12 -19.19
N SER A 2 -22.43 -10.90 -19.44
CA SER A 2 -21.00 -10.68 -19.77
C SER A 2 -20.44 -9.31 -19.33
N LEU A 3 -21.18 -8.51 -18.55
CA LEU A 3 -20.72 -7.18 -18.09
C LEU A 3 -20.00 -7.22 -16.73
N ILE A 4 -19.93 -8.38 -16.06
CA ILE A 4 -19.34 -8.54 -14.71
C ILE A 4 -17.94 -9.19 -14.77
N SER A 5 -17.50 -9.69 -15.93
CA SER A 5 -16.16 -10.29 -16.09
C SER A 5 -15.00 -9.30 -15.95
N GLY A 6 -15.26 -7.98 -15.97
CA GLY A 6 -14.25 -6.92 -15.80
C GLY A 6 -14.01 -6.47 -14.36
N LEU A 7 -14.75 -7.00 -13.37
CA LEU A 7 -14.66 -6.59 -11.96
C LEU A 7 -13.85 -7.56 -11.07
N TYR A 8 -13.32 -8.64 -11.64
CA TYR A 8 -12.33 -9.43 -10.93
C TYR A 8 -11.03 -8.61 -10.87
N PRO A 9 -10.33 -8.55 -9.70
CA PRO A 9 -8.94 -8.16 -9.70
C PRO A 9 -8.27 -8.91 -10.85
N SER A 10 -7.54 -8.20 -11.71
CA SER A 10 -6.85 -8.83 -12.83
C SER A 10 -6.16 -10.10 -12.33
N ALA A 11 -6.09 -11.16 -13.13
CA ALA A 11 -5.57 -12.44 -12.66
C ALA A 11 -4.22 -12.30 -11.92
N LEU A 12 -3.43 -11.28 -12.27
CA LEU A 12 -2.19 -10.84 -11.65
C LEU A 12 -2.30 -10.26 -10.23
N LEU A 13 -3.41 -9.63 -9.86
CA LEU A 13 -3.63 -9.01 -8.54
C LEU A 13 -4.20 -9.97 -7.49
N ARG A 14 -4.48 -11.23 -7.85
CA ARG A 14 -4.80 -12.26 -6.85
C ARG A 14 -3.56 -12.52 -5.98
N THR A 15 -3.77 -12.88 -4.72
CA THR A 15 -2.68 -13.05 -3.74
C THR A 15 -1.54 -13.92 -4.27
N THR A 16 -1.82 -15.15 -4.70
CA THR A 16 -0.78 -16.07 -5.19
C THR A 16 0.02 -15.51 -6.38
N PRO A 17 -0.58 -15.13 -7.52
CA PRO A 17 0.19 -14.59 -8.65
C PRO A 17 0.86 -13.25 -8.34
N LEU A 18 0.32 -12.43 -7.44
CA LEU A 18 0.97 -11.20 -6.98
C LEU A 18 2.29 -11.52 -6.26
N PHE A 19 2.27 -12.43 -5.28
CA PHE A 19 3.49 -12.81 -4.55
C PHE A 19 4.47 -13.59 -5.44
N LEU A 20 3.99 -14.43 -6.36
CA LEU A 20 4.86 -15.13 -7.31
C LEU A 20 5.55 -14.16 -8.28
N SER A 21 4.81 -13.21 -8.85
CA SER A 21 5.41 -12.19 -9.73
C SER A 21 6.37 -11.28 -8.97
N ALA A 22 6.06 -10.90 -7.72
CA ALA A 22 6.95 -10.14 -6.86
C ALA A 22 8.23 -10.92 -6.50
N ALA A 23 8.13 -12.22 -6.24
CA ALA A 23 9.28 -13.09 -5.99
C ALA A 23 10.15 -13.24 -7.23
N PHE A 24 9.54 -13.46 -8.40
CA PHE A 24 10.25 -13.53 -9.69
C PHE A 24 10.99 -12.23 -10.01
N LEU A 25 10.34 -11.08 -9.81
CA LEU A 25 10.96 -9.77 -10.02
C LEU A 25 12.16 -9.57 -9.08
N ARG A 26 12.01 -9.90 -7.79
CA ARG A 26 13.11 -9.83 -6.81
C ARG A 26 14.27 -10.73 -7.19
N ALA A 27 14.01 -11.98 -7.59
CA ALA A 27 15.06 -12.89 -8.06
C ALA A 27 15.80 -12.32 -9.28
N THR A 28 15.06 -11.76 -10.24
CA THR A 28 15.64 -11.12 -11.43
C THR A 28 16.53 -9.93 -11.06
N LEU A 29 16.05 -9.04 -10.18
CA LEU A 29 16.81 -7.88 -9.73
C LEU A 29 18.03 -8.26 -8.88
N LEU A 30 17.94 -9.33 -8.08
CA LEU A 30 19.09 -9.86 -7.34
C LEU A 30 20.18 -10.37 -8.28
N LEU A 31 19.82 -11.15 -9.29
CA LEU A 31 20.76 -11.65 -10.30
C LEU A 31 21.38 -10.49 -11.10
N TYR A 32 20.56 -9.53 -11.52
CA TYR A 32 21.03 -8.32 -12.20
C TYR A 32 21.97 -7.51 -11.31
N GLY A 33 21.62 -7.33 -10.04
CA GLY A 33 22.45 -6.61 -9.07
C GLY A 33 23.81 -7.26 -8.84
N LEU A 34 23.87 -8.60 -8.75
CA LEU A 34 25.13 -9.34 -8.67
C LEU A 34 25.99 -9.14 -9.94
N TRP A 35 25.37 -9.19 -11.11
CA TRP A 35 26.06 -8.91 -12.36
C TRP A 35 26.58 -7.46 -12.41
N GLN A 36 25.74 -6.48 -12.06
CA GLN A 36 26.12 -5.07 -12.06
C GLN A 36 27.26 -4.81 -11.09
N ASP A 37 27.17 -5.29 -9.85
CA ASP A 37 28.21 -5.14 -8.84
C ASP A 37 29.57 -5.69 -9.30
N ALA A 38 29.57 -6.74 -10.13
CA ALA A 38 30.79 -7.34 -10.68
C ALA A 38 31.34 -6.61 -11.92
N ASN A 39 30.48 -5.97 -12.72
CA ASN A 39 30.85 -5.45 -14.05
C ASN A 39 30.89 -3.92 -14.14
N THR A 40 30.36 -3.19 -13.14
CA THR A 40 30.29 -1.72 -13.18
C THR A 40 30.90 -1.06 -11.94
N PRO A 41 31.43 0.18 -12.09
CA PRO A 41 31.92 0.96 -10.95
C PRO A 41 30.77 1.42 -10.03
N VAL A 42 29.60 1.73 -10.61
CA VAL A 42 28.39 2.07 -9.85
C VAL A 42 27.77 0.79 -9.31
N LYS A 43 27.71 0.65 -7.99
CA LYS A 43 27.18 -0.55 -7.32
C LYS A 43 25.65 -0.50 -7.23
N TYR A 44 25.04 -1.67 -7.42
CA TYR A 44 23.62 -1.90 -7.21
C TYR A 44 23.32 -2.22 -5.74
N THR A 45 24.27 -2.87 -5.05
CA THR A 45 24.15 -3.13 -3.61
C THR A 45 24.11 -1.83 -2.81
N ASP A 46 23.11 -1.70 -1.96
CA ASP A 46 22.96 -0.59 -1.03
C ASP A 46 24.11 -0.55 -0.01
N ILE A 47 24.53 0.66 0.37
CA ILE A 47 25.54 0.90 1.40
C ILE A 47 25.14 0.27 2.74
N ASP A 48 23.84 0.25 3.05
CA ASP A 48 23.32 -0.35 4.28
C ASP A 48 23.62 -1.85 4.36
N TYR A 49 23.62 -2.56 3.23
CA TYR A 49 24.00 -3.97 3.21
C TYR A 49 25.46 -4.17 3.64
N LEU A 50 26.33 -3.23 3.27
CA LEU A 50 27.72 -3.25 3.71
C LEU A 50 27.82 -2.95 5.20
N VAL A 51 27.06 -1.98 5.73
CA VAL A 51 26.99 -1.68 7.17
C VAL A 51 26.57 -2.92 7.97
N PHE A 52 25.56 -3.66 7.51
CA PHE A 52 25.10 -4.86 8.23
C PHE A 52 26.12 -6.00 8.18
N THR A 53 26.69 -6.28 7.02
CA THR A 53 27.69 -7.36 6.86
C THR A 53 28.99 -7.02 7.58
N ASP A 54 29.36 -5.75 7.65
CA ASP A 54 30.51 -5.26 8.39
C ASP A 54 30.34 -5.41 9.92
N ALA A 55 29.16 -5.12 10.45
CA ALA A 55 28.81 -5.43 11.84
C ALA A 55 28.77 -6.94 12.12
N ALA A 56 28.25 -7.74 11.19
CA ALA A 56 28.27 -9.20 11.29
C ALA A 56 29.71 -9.75 11.36
N ARG A 57 30.61 -9.24 10.49
CA ARG A 57 32.05 -9.59 10.52
C ARG A 57 32.71 -9.22 11.83
N PHE A 58 32.38 -8.04 12.37
CA PHE A 58 32.90 -7.61 13.67
C PHE A 58 32.56 -8.65 14.74
N THR A 59 31.29 -9.06 14.84
CA THR A 59 30.85 -10.03 15.85
C THR A 59 31.39 -11.45 15.70
N LEU A 60 32.00 -11.81 14.56
CA LEU A 60 32.67 -13.10 14.38
C LEU A 60 34.03 -13.16 15.09
N SER A 61 34.64 -12.01 15.37
CA SER A 61 35.95 -11.98 16.01
C SER A 61 35.81 -12.32 17.50
N PRO A 62 36.57 -13.29 18.05
CA PRO A 62 36.44 -13.71 19.45
C PRO A 62 36.70 -12.60 20.49
N ALA A 63 37.37 -11.53 20.08
CA ALA A 63 37.67 -10.35 20.90
C ALA A 63 36.76 -9.13 20.58
N SER A 64 35.71 -9.31 19.77
CA SER A 64 34.81 -8.21 19.41
C SER A 64 33.86 -7.87 20.55
N GLY A 65 33.56 -6.57 20.65
CA GLY A 65 32.51 -6.05 21.53
C GLY A 65 31.13 -6.21 20.89
N THR A 66 30.30 -5.18 20.99
CA THR A 66 28.94 -5.23 20.45
C THR A 66 28.91 -4.74 18.99
N PRO A 67 27.93 -5.15 18.16
CA PRO A 67 27.77 -4.59 16.81
C PRO A 67 27.69 -3.06 16.78
N TYR A 68 27.21 -2.44 17.87
CA TYR A 68 27.07 -1.00 18.01
C TYR A 68 28.40 -0.25 18.13
N ASP A 69 29.48 -0.96 18.42
CA ASP A 69 30.83 -0.39 18.45
C ASP A 69 31.29 0.00 17.03
N ARG A 70 30.58 -0.45 15.99
CA ARG A 70 30.74 0.06 14.62
C ARG A 70 30.07 1.44 14.51
N GLU A 71 30.83 2.42 14.02
CA GLU A 71 30.40 3.83 13.96
C GLU A 71 29.08 4.02 13.21
N THR A 72 28.82 3.24 12.17
CA THR A 72 27.65 3.37 11.29
C THR A 72 26.50 2.40 11.62
N TYR A 73 26.69 1.43 12.52
CA TYR A 73 25.67 0.41 12.79
C TYR A 73 24.65 0.88 13.83
N ARG A 74 23.40 1.09 13.40
CA ARG A 74 22.29 1.59 14.24
C ARG A 74 21.03 0.72 14.12
N TYR A 75 21.23 -0.60 14.11
CA TYR A 75 20.17 -1.60 13.92
C TYR A 75 20.23 -2.67 15.01
N THR A 76 19.19 -3.50 15.14
CA THR A 76 19.17 -4.57 16.16
C THR A 76 20.29 -5.60 15.93
N PRO A 77 21.06 -6.02 16.96
CA PRO A 77 22.11 -7.04 16.87
C PRO A 77 21.64 -8.34 16.22
N LEU A 78 20.37 -8.68 16.38
CA LEU A 78 19.76 -9.83 15.72
C LEU A 78 19.91 -9.78 14.19
N LEU A 79 19.88 -8.58 13.59
CA LEU A 79 20.11 -8.40 12.15
C LEU A 79 21.56 -8.70 11.77
N ALA A 80 22.54 -8.27 12.56
CA ALA A 80 23.95 -8.61 12.32
C ALA A 80 24.17 -10.12 12.45
N TRP A 81 23.61 -10.74 13.50
CA TRP A 81 23.73 -12.17 13.73
C TRP A 81 23.04 -13.02 12.65
N LEU A 82 21.92 -12.55 12.12
CA LEU A 82 21.23 -13.19 10.99
C LEU A 82 22.10 -13.24 9.73
N LEU A 83 23.00 -12.26 9.56
CA LEU A 83 23.89 -12.15 8.40
C LEU A 83 25.26 -12.80 8.59
N LEU A 84 25.53 -13.49 9.70
CA LEU A 84 26.79 -14.22 9.91
C LEU A 84 27.15 -15.16 8.76
N PRO A 85 26.21 -15.94 8.18
CA PRO A 85 26.53 -16.79 7.04
C PRO A 85 27.03 -15.99 5.84
N SER A 86 26.53 -14.76 5.65
CA SER A 86 26.91 -13.89 4.53
C SER A 86 28.37 -13.44 4.57
N VAL A 87 29.04 -13.64 5.69
CA VAL A 87 30.41 -13.20 5.94
C VAL A 87 31.31 -14.33 6.45
N ALA A 88 30.80 -15.55 6.50
CA ALA A 88 31.50 -16.73 7.03
C ALA A 88 32.70 -17.17 6.17
N VAL A 89 32.70 -16.82 4.88
CA VAL A 89 33.77 -17.18 3.95
C VAL A 89 34.42 -15.92 3.39
N SER A 90 35.70 -15.74 3.70
CA SER A 90 36.54 -14.66 3.16
C SER A 90 37.45 -15.21 2.07
N SER A 91 36.87 -15.57 0.92
CA SER A 91 37.61 -16.03 -0.27
C SER A 91 36.98 -15.46 -1.54
N ASN A 92 37.70 -15.48 -2.66
CA ASN A 92 37.20 -14.96 -3.94
C ASN A 92 36.60 -16.07 -4.83
N ASN A 93 35.91 -17.04 -4.23
CA ASN A 93 35.29 -18.14 -4.96
C ASN A 93 33.77 -17.95 -5.12
N ALA A 94 33.14 -18.79 -5.95
CA ALA A 94 31.70 -18.76 -6.17
C ALA A 94 30.89 -18.96 -4.87
N ALA A 95 31.42 -19.74 -3.92
CA ALA A 95 30.77 -19.96 -2.63
C ALA A 95 30.70 -18.68 -1.78
N ALA A 96 31.76 -17.86 -1.79
CA ALA A 96 31.76 -16.58 -1.09
C ALA A 96 30.78 -15.58 -1.72
N VAL A 97 30.65 -15.56 -3.05
CA VAL A 97 29.64 -14.75 -3.73
C VAL A 97 28.22 -15.22 -3.37
N ALA A 98 27.99 -16.52 -3.35
CA ALA A 98 26.69 -17.09 -2.98
C ALA A 98 26.33 -16.79 -1.52
N LEU A 99 27.28 -16.93 -0.59
CA LEU A 99 27.09 -16.56 0.80
C LEU A 99 26.87 -15.04 0.93
N PHE A 100 27.65 -14.21 0.27
CA PHE A 100 27.41 -12.76 0.30
C PHE A 100 26.02 -12.39 -0.25
N ALA A 101 25.47 -13.15 -1.21
CA ALA A 101 24.12 -12.99 -1.70
C ALA A 101 23.03 -13.52 -0.74
N PHE A 102 23.36 -14.43 0.19
CA PHE A 102 22.41 -15.04 1.14
C PHE A 102 21.62 -13.99 1.94
N GLY A 103 22.29 -12.98 2.48
CA GLY A 103 21.61 -11.91 3.22
C GLY A 103 20.64 -11.10 2.36
N LYS A 104 20.99 -10.86 1.09
CA LYS A 104 20.10 -10.20 0.13
C LYS A 104 18.85 -11.04 -0.16
N VAL A 105 19.02 -12.36 -0.26
CA VAL A 105 17.91 -13.31 -0.41
C VAL A 105 17.01 -13.30 0.83
N ILE A 106 17.60 -13.31 2.04
CA ILE A 106 16.83 -13.19 3.29
C ILE A 106 15.98 -11.91 3.27
N PHE A 107 16.56 -10.77 2.89
CA PHE A 107 15.81 -9.51 2.84
C PHE A 107 14.68 -9.55 1.82
N ALA A 108 14.93 -10.10 0.62
CA ALA A 108 13.90 -10.29 -0.38
C ALA A 108 12.76 -11.22 0.09
N VAL A 109 13.08 -12.27 0.86
CA VAL A 109 12.07 -13.16 1.46
C VAL A 109 11.33 -12.45 2.59
N ALA A 110 12.03 -11.72 3.46
CA ALA A 110 11.46 -10.98 4.57
C ALA A 110 10.45 -9.93 4.08
N ASP A 111 10.75 -9.22 2.99
CA ASP A 111 9.81 -8.30 2.32
C ASP A 111 8.50 -8.98 1.91
N LEU A 112 8.60 -10.17 1.31
CA LEU A 112 7.43 -10.94 0.86
C LEU A 112 6.61 -11.41 2.07
N LEU A 113 7.27 -11.88 3.12
CA LEU A 113 6.61 -12.28 4.36
C LEU A 113 5.94 -11.07 5.04
N ALA A 114 6.62 -9.93 5.12
CA ALA A 114 6.07 -8.70 5.67
C ALA A 114 4.82 -8.25 4.89
N GLY A 115 4.89 -8.25 3.55
CA GLY A 115 3.75 -7.95 2.69
C GLY A 115 2.58 -8.92 2.92
N TRP A 116 2.86 -10.21 3.07
CA TRP A 116 1.84 -11.22 3.36
C TRP A 116 1.20 -11.01 4.74
N PHE A 117 2.00 -10.78 5.78
CA PHE A 117 1.50 -10.49 7.13
C PHE A 117 0.67 -9.21 7.17
N LEU A 118 1.09 -8.15 6.47
CA LEU A 118 0.33 -6.91 6.38
C LEU A 118 -1.07 -7.16 5.80
N LEU A 119 -1.20 -7.99 4.77
CA LEU A 119 -2.51 -8.36 4.21
C LEU A 119 -3.37 -9.11 5.24
N GLN A 120 -2.79 -10.05 5.98
CA GLN A 120 -3.53 -10.80 7.00
C GLN A 120 -3.98 -9.89 8.15
N VAL A 121 -3.07 -9.06 8.69
CA VAL A 121 -3.36 -8.15 9.80
C VAL A 121 -4.42 -7.12 9.40
N PHE A 122 -4.31 -6.55 8.19
CA PHE A 122 -5.31 -5.63 7.67
C PHE A 122 -6.69 -6.27 7.59
N PHE A 123 -6.78 -7.45 6.97
CA PHE A 123 -8.04 -8.17 6.82
C PHE A 123 -8.63 -8.57 8.18
N ALA A 124 -7.82 -9.15 9.06
CA ALA A 124 -8.25 -9.57 10.39
C ALA A 124 -8.74 -8.39 11.23
N THR A 125 -8.00 -7.28 11.24
CA THR A 125 -8.38 -6.08 11.99
C THR A 125 -9.68 -5.49 11.45
N PHE A 126 -9.79 -5.35 10.12
CA PHE A 126 -11.00 -4.83 9.47
C PHE A 126 -12.23 -5.70 9.82
N MET A 127 -12.11 -7.02 9.70
CA MET A 127 -13.21 -7.94 10.00
C MET A 127 -13.53 -7.95 11.49
N ALA A 128 -12.54 -7.99 12.38
CA ALA A 128 -12.75 -8.02 13.82
C ALA A 128 -13.49 -6.78 14.33
N LEU A 129 -13.10 -5.58 13.87
CA LEU A 129 -13.78 -4.35 14.23
C LEU A 129 -15.23 -4.34 13.74
N ASN A 130 -15.46 -4.74 12.49
CA ASN A 130 -16.81 -4.78 11.90
C ASN A 130 -17.71 -5.82 12.57
N ILE A 131 -17.18 -7.01 12.83
CA ILE A 131 -17.92 -8.08 13.54
C ILE A 131 -18.25 -7.61 14.96
N THR A 132 -17.32 -6.96 15.65
CA THR A 132 -17.55 -6.42 17.01
C THR A 132 -18.67 -5.37 16.98
N MET A 133 -18.62 -4.41 16.05
CA MET A 133 -19.68 -3.41 15.91
C MET A 133 -21.03 -4.04 15.56
N TYR A 134 -21.05 -5.03 14.66
CA TYR A 134 -22.28 -5.75 14.33
C TYR A 134 -22.82 -6.57 15.52
N ALA A 135 -21.95 -7.19 16.32
CA ALA A 135 -22.36 -7.94 17.51
C ALA A 135 -22.99 -7.03 18.58
N LEU A 136 -22.49 -5.80 18.73
CA LEU A 136 -23.01 -4.83 19.70
C LEU A 136 -24.29 -4.14 19.24
N TYR A 137 -24.41 -3.83 17.94
CA TYR A 137 -25.47 -2.94 17.43
C TYR A 137 -26.41 -3.59 16.41
N GLY A 138 -26.12 -4.80 15.93
CA GLY A 138 -26.93 -5.55 14.97
C GLY A 138 -27.06 -4.88 13.60
N TYR A 139 -28.20 -5.10 12.94
CA TYR A 139 -28.52 -4.50 11.64
C TYR A 139 -28.44 -2.96 11.59
N PRO A 140 -28.82 -2.19 12.63
CA PRO A 140 -28.61 -0.75 12.68
C PRO A 140 -27.18 -0.29 12.35
N PHE A 141 -26.14 -1.03 12.74
CA PHE A 141 -24.76 -0.72 12.35
C PHE A 141 -24.59 -0.77 10.83
N VAL A 142 -25.01 -1.87 10.19
CA VAL A 142 -24.90 -2.04 8.74
C VAL A 142 -25.70 -0.95 8.01
N LEU A 143 -26.92 -0.68 8.48
CA LEU A 143 -27.79 0.33 7.91
C LEU A 143 -27.16 1.71 8.01
N HIS A 144 -26.77 2.18 9.20
CA HIS A 144 -26.33 3.56 9.38
C HIS A 144 -24.88 3.81 8.94
N THR A 145 -23.97 2.84 9.11
CA THR A 145 -22.57 2.98 8.72
C THR A 145 -22.36 2.85 7.21
N TYR A 146 -23.08 1.93 6.55
CA TYR A 146 -22.85 1.62 5.13
C TYR A 146 -24.04 2.04 4.25
N LEU A 147 -25.21 1.46 4.47
CA LEU A 147 -26.30 1.53 3.49
C LEU A 147 -26.95 2.92 3.42
N HIS A 148 -27.10 3.59 4.55
CA HIS A 148 -27.72 4.91 4.66
C HIS A 148 -26.97 5.96 3.84
N HIS A 149 -25.65 5.82 3.68
CA HIS A 149 -24.83 6.80 2.96
C HIS A 149 -25.01 6.71 1.44
N ILE A 150 -25.58 5.61 0.93
CA ILE A 150 -25.90 5.46 -0.50
C ILE A 150 -27.06 6.37 -0.88
N THR A 151 -28.09 6.43 -0.04
CA THR A 151 -29.32 7.19 -0.30
C THR A 151 -29.28 8.59 0.29
N ARG A 152 -28.49 8.82 1.36
CA ARG A 152 -28.35 10.13 1.98
C ARG A 152 -27.77 11.15 0.99
N VAL A 153 -28.33 12.35 1.08
CA VAL A 153 -27.89 13.55 0.37
C VAL A 153 -27.87 14.67 1.41
N ASP A 154 -26.83 15.51 1.39
CA ASP A 154 -26.83 16.74 2.17
C ASP A 154 -27.11 17.93 1.26
N HIS A 155 -28.25 18.57 1.49
CA HIS A 155 -28.78 19.65 0.67
C HIS A 155 -28.33 21.03 1.17
N ARG A 156 -27.83 21.16 2.40
CA ARG A 156 -27.40 22.45 2.96
C ARG A 156 -25.88 22.52 3.00
N HIS A 157 -25.34 23.69 2.65
CA HIS A 157 -23.91 24.02 2.79
C HIS A 157 -22.97 22.98 2.17
N ASN A 158 -23.36 22.37 1.07
CA ASN A 158 -22.59 21.36 0.37
C ASN A 158 -21.61 22.03 -0.63
N PHE A 159 -20.35 21.59 -0.65
CA PHE A 159 -19.33 22.12 -1.58
C PHE A 159 -19.44 21.55 -3.00
N SER A 160 -20.30 20.57 -3.20
CA SER A 160 -20.46 19.93 -4.50
C SER A 160 -21.04 20.88 -5.54
N VAL A 161 -20.66 20.68 -6.80
CA VAL A 161 -21.28 21.33 -7.96
C VAL A 161 -22.79 21.06 -8.06
N TYR A 162 -23.28 20.02 -7.38
CA TYR A 162 -24.71 19.69 -7.33
C TYR A 162 -25.48 20.44 -6.24
N ASN A 163 -24.84 21.26 -5.40
CA ASN A 163 -25.46 21.88 -4.21
C ASN A 163 -26.82 22.55 -4.50
N THR A 164 -26.89 23.44 -5.49
CA THR A 164 -28.16 24.12 -5.83
C THR A 164 -29.24 23.15 -6.29
N LEU A 165 -28.89 22.13 -7.06
CA LEU A 165 -29.83 21.12 -7.54
C LEU A 165 -30.36 20.26 -6.39
N LEU A 166 -29.47 19.83 -5.48
CA LEU A 166 -29.83 19.07 -4.28
C LEU A 166 -30.73 19.91 -3.36
N TYR A 167 -30.43 21.22 -3.23
CA TYR A 167 -31.25 22.16 -2.45
C TYR A 167 -32.66 22.30 -3.03
N LEU A 168 -32.80 22.57 -4.33
CA LEU A 168 -34.10 22.73 -4.98
C LEU A 168 -34.92 21.43 -4.95
N THR A 169 -34.29 20.29 -5.18
CA THR A 169 -34.95 18.97 -5.11
C THR A 169 -35.43 18.64 -3.70
N SER A 170 -34.72 19.12 -2.66
CA SER A 170 -35.16 18.98 -1.27
C SER A 170 -36.35 19.88 -0.91
N ALA A 171 -36.51 21.03 -1.59
CA ALA A 171 -37.58 21.98 -1.35
C ALA A 171 -38.88 21.60 -2.08
N GLU A 172 -38.79 21.06 -3.29
CA GLU A 172 -39.92 20.56 -4.08
C GLU A 172 -39.73 19.09 -4.45
N PRO A 173 -40.22 18.15 -3.63
CA PRO A 173 -40.05 16.72 -3.89
C PRO A 173 -40.76 16.31 -5.19
N SER A 174 -40.00 15.95 -6.20
CA SER A 174 -40.53 15.42 -7.46
C SER A 174 -41.14 14.03 -7.27
N THR A 175 -42.24 13.75 -7.98
CA THR A 175 -42.92 12.43 -7.98
C THR A 175 -42.24 11.40 -8.88
N THR A 176 -41.19 11.79 -9.61
CA THR A 176 -40.44 10.94 -10.52
C THR A 176 -39.55 9.95 -9.75
N THR A 177 -39.55 8.69 -10.18
CA THR A 177 -38.79 7.61 -9.55
C THR A 177 -37.27 7.74 -9.71
N PHE A 178 -36.81 8.57 -10.65
CA PHE A 178 -35.38 8.69 -10.99
C PHE A 178 -34.73 9.86 -10.23
N ARG A 179 -34.00 9.54 -9.16
CA ARG A 179 -33.26 10.52 -8.36
C ARG A 179 -31.90 10.80 -8.97
N ILE A 180 -31.75 11.90 -9.71
CA ILE A 180 -30.46 12.34 -10.31
C ILE A 180 -29.33 12.44 -9.26
N GLU A 181 -29.69 12.74 -8.02
CA GLU A 181 -28.80 12.82 -6.84
C GLU A 181 -28.11 11.49 -6.52
N SER A 182 -28.76 10.36 -6.87
CA SER A 182 -28.18 9.03 -6.73
C SER A 182 -27.09 8.76 -7.76
N VAL A 183 -26.95 9.58 -8.80
CA VAL A 183 -25.93 9.43 -9.85
C VAL A 183 -24.69 10.30 -9.55
N ALA A 184 -24.80 11.27 -8.66
CA ALA A 184 -23.73 12.21 -8.30
C ALA A 184 -22.45 11.51 -7.76
N PHE A 185 -22.56 10.30 -7.22
CA PHE A 185 -21.40 9.52 -6.78
C PHE A 185 -20.60 8.90 -7.93
N ILE A 186 -21.20 8.75 -9.13
CA ILE A 186 -20.53 8.08 -10.27
C ILE A 186 -19.34 8.91 -10.77
N PRO A 187 -19.48 10.22 -11.07
CA PRO A 187 -18.33 11.05 -11.43
C PRO A 187 -17.27 11.09 -10.32
N GLN A 188 -17.70 11.14 -9.05
CA GLN A 188 -16.79 11.13 -7.89
C GLN A 188 -15.95 9.86 -7.85
N LEU A 189 -16.58 8.67 -7.88
CA LEU A 189 -15.85 7.40 -7.90
C LEU A 189 -15.00 7.27 -9.15
N LEU A 190 -15.57 7.52 -10.33
CA LEU A 190 -14.86 7.36 -11.60
C LEU A 190 -13.61 8.25 -11.68
N LEU A 191 -13.70 9.53 -11.30
CA LEU A 191 -12.58 10.45 -11.36
C LEU A 191 -11.55 10.13 -10.26
N SER A 192 -11.98 10.03 -9.00
CA SER A 192 -11.05 9.89 -7.88
C SER A 192 -10.40 8.51 -7.81
N THR A 193 -11.09 7.42 -8.16
CA THR A 193 -10.53 6.06 -8.00
C THR A 193 -9.94 5.47 -9.27
N LEU A 194 -10.34 5.94 -10.46
CA LEU A 194 -9.93 5.33 -11.73
C LEU A 194 -9.19 6.31 -12.64
N LEU A 195 -9.85 7.39 -13.10
CA LEU A 195 -9.32 8.23 -14.17
C LEU A 195 -8.09 9.02 -13.75
N ILE A 196 -8.12 9.69 -12.59
CA ILE A 196 -7.01 10.50 -12.10
C ILE A 196 -5.78 9.63 -11.78
N PRO A 197 -5.90 8.51 -11.03
CA PRO A 197 -4.76 7.62 -10.80
C PRO A 197 -4.11 7.11 -12.09
N ILE A 198 -4.91 6.70 -13.08
CA ILE A 198 -4.37 6.16 -14.34
C ILE A 198 -3.66 7.26 -15.15
N ALA A 199 -4.23 8.47 -15.20
CA ALA A 199 -3.72 9.55 -16.03
C ALA A 199 -2.51 10.28 -15.43
N VAL A 200 -2.45 10.41 -14.10
CA VAL A 200 -1.54 11.36 -13.43
C VAL A 200 -0.54 10.68 -12.48
N ALA A 201 -0.92 9.59 -11.80
CA ALA A 201 -0.10 9.04 -10.70
C ALA A 201 1.30 8.60 -11.12
N LYS A 202 1.49 8.21 -12.39
CA LYS A 202 2.81 7.84 -12.93
C LYS A 202 3.72 9.04 -13.27
N ARG A 203 3.15 10.24 -13.41
CA ARG A 203 3.87 11.47 -13.78
C ARG A 203 4.18 12.32 -12.56
N ASP A 204 3.17 12.54 -11.72
CA ASP A 204 3.29 13.35 -10.51
C ASP A 204 2.28 12.89 -9.46
N LEU A 205 2.80 12.30 -8.38
CA LEU A 205 1.99 11.81 -7.28
C LEU A 205 1.29 12.94 -6.52
N ALA A 206 1.97 14.07 -6.29
CA ALA A 206 1.40 15.18 -5.53
C ALA A 206 0.23 15.81 -6.28
N THR A 207 0.40 16.05 -7.58
CA THR A 207 -0.69 16.53 -8.44
C THR A 207 -1.83 15.51 -8.54
N SER A 208 -1.53 14.20 -8.61
CA SER A 208 -2.56 13.16 -8.58
C SER A 208 -3.38 13.20 -7.30
N MET A 209 -2.73 13.26 -6.13
CA MET A 209 -3.41 13.30 -4.83
C MET A 209 -4.25 14.57 -4.66
N MET A 210 -3.73 15.72 -5.10
CA MET A 210 -4.48 16.98 -5.07
C MET A 210 -5.69 16.93 -6.01
N ALA A 211 -5.52 16.43 -7.24
CA ALA A 211 -6.61 16.28 -8.20
C ALA A 211 -7.67 15.29 -7.70
N GLN A 212 -7.27 14.17 -7.08
CA GLN A 212 -8.19 13.21 -6.49
C GLN A 212 -9.01 13.83 -5.36
N THR A 213 -8.38 14.61 -4.49
CA THR A 213 -9.04 15.33 -3.39
C THR A 213 -10.01 16.38 -3.92
N PHE A 214 -9.58 17.14 -4.92
CA PHE A 214 -10.43 18.15 -5.57
C PHE A 214 -11.65 17.50 -6.23
N ALA A 215 -11.46 16.44 -7.01
CA ALA A 215 -12.57 15.69 -7.63
C ALA A 215 -13.48 15.05 -6.57
N PHE A 216 -12.90 14.52 -5.49
CA PHE A 216 -13.66 13.95 -4.39
C PHE A 216 -14.60 15.02 -3.80
N VAL A 217 -14.07 16.18 -3.39
CA VAL A 217 -14.89 17.25 -2.80
C VAL A 217 -15.91 17.82 -3.79
N THR A 218 -15.49 18.09 -5.02
CA THR A 218 -16.33 18.71 -6.07
C THR A 218 -17.57 17.88 -6.39
N PHE A 219 -17.45 16.55 -6.40
CA PHE A 219 -18.56 15.65 -6.76
C PHE A 219 -19.17 14.93 -5.56
N ASN A 220 -18.76 15.23 -4.32
CA ASN A 220 -19.31 14.60 -3.12
C ASN A 220 -20.65 15.22 -2.68
N LYS A 221 -21.73 14.48 -2.85
CA LYS A 221 -23.10 14.89 -2.47
C LYS A 221 -23.40 14.96 -0.96
N VAL A 222 -22.41 14.71 -0.09
CA VAL A 222 -22.56 14.68 1.38
C VAL A 222 -21.55 15.60 2.10
N CYS A 223 -20.48 16.05 1.43
CA CYS A 223 -19.46 16.91 2.07
C CYS A 223 -19.98 18.34 2.28
N THR A 224 -20.15 18.73 3.54
CA THR A 224 -20.64 20.06 3.92
C THR A 224 -19.60 20.91 4.64
N SER A 225 -19.73 22.24 4.52
CA SER A 225 -19.13 23.19 5.47
C SER A 225 -20.07 23.38 6.64
N GLN A 226 -19.55 23.21 7.85
CA GLN A 226 -20.26 23.62 9.04
C GLN A 226 -20.03 25.13 9.23
N VAL A 227 -21.06 25.92 8.95
CA VAL A 227 -21.14 27.31 9.40
C VAL A 227 -22.05 27.31 10.63
N ARG A 228 -21.73 28.12 11.64
CA ARG A 228 -22.58 28.22 12.85
C ARG A 228 -24.04 28.46 12.42
N PRO A 229 -25.01 27.76 13.04
CA PRO A 229 -26.42 27.91 12.72
C PRO A 229 -26.94 29.32 12.95
#